data_AF-A0A7T4EF44-F1
#
_entry.id   AF-A0A7T4EF44-F1
#
_cell.length_a   1.000
_cell.length_b   1.000
_cell.length_c   1.000
_cell.angle_alpha   90.00
_cell.angle_beta   90.00
_cell.angle_gamma   90.00
#
_symmetry.space_group_name_H-M   'P 1'
#
loop_
_entity.id
_entity.type
_entity.pdbx_description
1 polymer ?
#
loop_
_entity_poly.entity_id
_entity_poly.type
_entity_poly.pdbx_seq_one_letter_code
_entity_poly.pdbx_strand_id
1 'polypeptide(L)'
;MSDALTPSTDSSVAIGVAEFMLSYCGRFGDIWRAPENQHKQASGRFTPTANEGDFGVAEDAAGRETQAIAEVMLVKARKVELDIAETGHALIRPIGYSTGMCLDEDGHIKGCIGAGIHFNGQLVAVIGLDTPGVDQIIRGCDGRPLADRIRILSQLVRFFCEAVGFASNIDAFSSGFVSNFRLAASDLRDAVREYRDSETVDDAMHSKEPQGNKETEK
;
A
#
# COMPACT_ATOMS: atom_id res chain seq x y z
N MET A 1 29.57 -12.18 9.98
CA MET A 1 28.52 -12.59 10.93
C MET A 1 27.24 -12.00 10.41
N SER A 2 26.43 -12.85 9.80
CA SER A 2 25.23 -12.47 9.08
C SER A 2 24.08 -12.42 10.06
N ASP A 3 23.66 -11.22 10.48
CA ASP A 3 22.39 -11.03 11.14
C ASP A 3 21.29 -11.28 10.11
N ALA A 4 20.76 -12.49 10.14
CA ALA A 4 19.51 -12.81 9.49
C ALA A 4 18.43 -11.95 10.17
N LEU A 5 17.96 -10.90 9.49
CA LEU A 5 16.67 -10.30 9.79
C LEU A 5 15.65 -11.43 9.78
N THR A 6 15.16 -11.82 10.95
CA THR A 6 14.01 -12.72 11.09
C THR A 6 12.81 -12.05 10.43
N PRO A 7 12.26 -12.60 9.32
CA PRO A 7 11.05 -12.08 8.71
C PRO A 7 9.86 -12.67 9.46
N SER A 8 9.61 -12.17 10.67
CA SER A 8 8.39 -12.47 11.42
C SER A 8 8.00 -11.21 12.20
N THR A 9 7.71 -10.14 11.47
CA THR A 9 6.75 -9.16 11.99
C THR A 9 5.39 -9.85 11.98
N ASP A 10 4.87 -10.08 13.19
CA ASP A 10 3.61 -10.74 13.49
C ASP A 10 2.51 -10.21 12.56
N SER A 11 1.99 -11.09 11.70
CA SER A 11 0.95 -10.74 10.72
C SER A 11 -0.27 -10.12 11.41
N SER A 12 -0.49 -10.42 12.70
CA SER A 12 -1.55 -9.81 13.51
C SER A 12 -1.43 -8.28 13.62
N VAL A 13 -0.21 -7.74 13.75
CA VAL A 13 0.01 -6.28 13.84
C VAL A 13 -0.23 -5.63 12.48
N ALA A 14 0.22 -6.25 11.39
CA ALA A 14 -0.03 -5.76 10.04
C ALA A 14 -1.54 -5.69 9.75
N ILE A 15 -2.31 -6.67 10.22
CA ILE A 15 -3.77 -6.69 10.11
C ILE A 15 -4.42 -5.61 10.96
N GLY A 16 -3.98 -5.42 12.20
CA GLY A 16 -4.47 -4.33 13.06
C GLY A 16 -4.24 -2.95 12.43
N VAL A 17 -3.09 -2.74 11.79
CA VAL A 17 -2.80 -1.51 11.02
C VAL A 17 -3.74 -1.37 9.82
N ALA A 18 -3.97 -2.45 9.08
CA ALA A 18 -4.88 -2.45 7.93
C ALA A 18 -6.33 -2.13 8.32
N GLU A 19 -6.84 -2.75 9.38
CA GLU A 19 -8.18 -2.49 9.92
C GLU A 19 -8.31 -1.04 10.41
N PHE A 20 -7.28 -0.53 11.11
CA PHE A 20 -7.22 0.89 11.47
C PHE A 20 -7.30 1.78 10.24
N MET A 21 -6.54 1.49 9.17
CA MET A 21 -6.54 2.30 7.95
C MET A 21 -7.89 2.27 7.22
N LEU A 22 -8.55 1.11 7.15
CA LEU A 22 -9.90 0.98 6.60
C LEU A 22 -10.95 1.75 7.43
N SER A 23 -10.81 1.76 8.76
CA SER A 23 -11.67 2.56 9.64
C SER A 23 -11.38 4.06 9.49
N TYR A 24 -10.11 4.44 9.43
CA TYR A 24 -9.64 5.82 9.22
C TYR A 24 -10.22 6.39 7.92
N CYS A 25 -10.16 5.63 6.83
CA CYS A 25 -10.65 6.08 5.53
C CYS A 25 -12.17 6.27 5.52
N GLY A 26 -12.92 5.48 6.30
CA GLY A 26 -14.37 5.61 6.46
C GLY A 26 -14.82 6.99 6.96
N ARG A 27 -13.94 7.74 7.65
CA ARG A 27 -14.22 9.11 8.11
C ARG A 27 -14.39 10.12 6.99
N PHE A 28 -13.87 9.82 5.79
CA PHE A 28 -14.04 10.66 4.61
C PHE A 28 -15.11 10.09 3.66
N GLY A 29 -16.06 9.29 4.20
CA GLY A 29 -17.08 8.56 3.44
C GLY A 29 -17.86 9.41 2.42
N ASP A 30 -18.13 10.67 2.74
CA ASP A 30 -18.84 11.58 1.84
C ASP A 30 -18.01 11.94 0.60
N ILE A 31 -16.68 12.03 0.76
CA ILE A 31 -15.72 12.28 -0.33
C ILE A 31 -15.65 11.08 -1.27
N TRP A 32 -15.70 9.87 -0.71
CA TRP A 32 -15.59 8.63 -1.48
C TRP A 32 -16.89 8.21 -2.17
N ARG A 33 -18.04 8.70 -1.71
CA ARG A 33 -19.37 8.35 -2.26
C ARG A 33 -19.87 9.37 -3.28
N ALA A 34 -19.13 10.46 -3.50
CA ALA A 34 -19.49 11.42 -4.53
C ALA A 34 -19.52 10.76 -5.92
N PRO A 35 -20.51 11.12 -6.76
CA PRO A 35 -20.67 10.57 -8.09
C PRO A 35 -19.51 11.01 -9.00
N GLU A 36 -19.11 10.10 -9.89
CA GLU A 36 -17.90 10.20 -10.71
C GLU A 36 -17.89 11.44 -11.63
N ASN A 37 -19.07 11.98 -11.94
CA ASN A 37 -19.28 13.19 -12.74
C ASN A 37 -18.96 14.51 -12.03
N GLN A 38 -18.73 14.49 -10.71
CA GLN A 38 -18.27 15.66 -9.95
C GLN A 38 -16.73 15.78 -9.95
N HIS A 39 -16.02 14.76 -10.41
CA HIS A 39 -14.57 14.72 -10.38
C HIS A 39 -13.96 15.04 -11.75
N LYS A 40 -12.90 15.85 -11.75
CA LYS A 40 -12.19 16.21 -12.99
C LYS A 40 -11.44 14.99 -13.53
N GLN A 41 -11.41 14.77 -14.84
CA GLN A 41 -10.55 13.72 -15.39
C GLN A 41 -9.08 14.05 -15.13
N ALA A 42 -8.33 13.09 -14.59
CA ALA A 42 -6.87 13.20 -14.54
C ALA A 42 -6.33 12.88 -15.93
N SER A 43 -5.54 13.77 -16.51
CA SER A 43 -4.84 13.49 -17.77
C SER A 43 -3.43 12.99 -17.47
N GLY A 44 -3.11 11.79 -17.93
CA GLY A 44 -1.74 11.37 -18.21
C GLY A 44 -1.21 10.18 -17.41
N ARG A 45 -0.35 9.43 -18.10
CA ARG A 45 0.39 8.27 -17.61
C ARG A 45 1.43 8.68 -16.56
N PHE A 46 1.84 7.71 -15.74
CA PHE A 46 3.00 7.85 -14.87
C PHE A 46 4.03 6.81 -15.30
N THR A 47 5.24 7.28 -15.56
CA THR A 47 6.46 6.48 -15.65
C THR A 47 7.37 7.05 -14.57
N PRO A 48 7.73 6.29 -13.54
CA PRO A 48 8.68 6.78 -12.57
C PRO A 48 10.03 6.97 -13.30
N THR A 49 10.72 8.06 -12.97
CA THR A 49 11.97 8.47 -13.63
C THR A 49 13.09 8.39 -12.62
N ALA A 50 13.96 7.40 -12.80
CA ALA A 50 15.26 7.38 -12.15
C ALA A 50 16.19 8.38 -12.87
N ASN A 51 16.68 9.37 -12.13
CA ASN A 51 17.97 10.00 -12.44
C ASN A 51 19.05 8.92 -12.31
N GLU A 52 20.00 8.66 -13.22
CA GLU A 52 20.37 9.17 -14.54
C GLU A 52 20.98 7.98 -15.30
N GLY A 53 20.83 7.94 -16.64
CA GLY A 53 21.71 7.12 -17.49
C GLY A 53 21.01 6.31 -18.58
N ASP A 54 20.81 6.96 -19.72
CA ASP A 54 20.71 6.37 -21.06
C ASP A 54 19.45 5.58 -21.47
N PHE A 55 19.18 5.68 -22.76
CA PHE A 55 17.92 5.45 -23.45
C PHE A 55 17.47 3.99 -23.50
N GLY A 56 16.16 3.78 -23.32
CA GLY A 56 15.45 2.54 -23.67
C GLY A 56 14.46 2.12 -22.60
N VAL A 57 13.22 2.64 -22.64
CA VAL A 57 12.15 2.16 -21.77
C VAL A 57 11.72 0.77 -22.25
N ALA A 58 12.50 -0.24 -21.90
CA ALA A 58 12.08 -1.61 -21.93
C ALA A 58 10.96 -1.78 -20.89
N GLU A 59 9.91 -2.49 -21.26
CA GLU A 59 8.74 -2.83 -20.43
C GLU A 59 9.13 -3.43 -19.05
N ASP A 60 10.35 -3.98 -18.96
CA ASP A 60 10.98 -4.56 -17.76
C ASP A 60 11.56 -3.52 -16.76
N ALA A 61 11.73 -2.25 -17.16
CA ALA A 61 12.20 -1.19 -16.25
C ALA A 61 11.10 -0.74 -15.28
N ALA A 62 9.87 -0.56 -15.78
CA ALA A 62 8.73 -0.11 -14.97
C ALA A 62 8.32 -1.15 -13.91
N GLY A 63 8.43 -2.45 -14.24
CA GLY A 63 8.20 -3.54 -13.29
C GLY A 63 9.22 -3.55 -12.14
N ARG A 64 10.51 -3.39 -12.46
CA ARG A 64 11.59 -3.31 -11.45
C ARG A 64 11.46 -2.10 -10.55
N GLU A 65 11.03 -0.96 -11.08
CA GLU A 65 10.84 0.25 -10.30
C GLU A 65 9.63 0.18 -9.37
N THR A 66 8.50 -0.36 -9.87
CA THR A 66 7.32 -0.66 -9.05
C THR A 66 7.66 -1.62 -7.92
N GLN A 67 8.50 -2.63 -8.20
CA GLN A 67 9.01 -3.54 -7.19
C GLN A 67 9.88 -2.82 -6.15
N ALA A 68 10.80 -1.94 -6.56
CA ALA A 68 11.63 -1.16 -5.64
C ALA A 68 10.81 -0.23 -4.74
N ILE A 69 9.79 0.43 -5.29
CA ILE A 69 8.84 1.26 -4.52
C ILE A 69 8.13 0.40 -3.47
N ALA A 70 7.61 -0.78 -3.87
CA ALA A 70 6.97 -1.71 -2.96
C ALA A 70 7.92 -2.17 -1.83
N GLU A 71 9.19 -2.46 -2.12
CA GLU A 71 10.17 -2.81 -1.08
C GLU A 71 10.38 -1.66 -0.07
N VAL A 72 10.49 -0.41 -0.54
CA VAL A 72 10.60 0.75 0.35
C VAL A 72 9.35 0.92 1.21
N MET A 73 8.16 0.68 0.64
CA MET A 73 6.90 0.71 1.38
C MET A 73 6.84 -0.39 2.45
N LEU A 74 7.32 -1.60 2.14
CA LEU A 74 7.40 -2.71 3.09
C LEU A 74 8.33 -2.41 4.26
N VAL A 75 9.53 -1.87 3.99
CA VAL A 75 10.46 -1.46 5.07
C VAL A 75 9.81 -0.44 6.01
N LYS A 76 9.06 0.52 5.46
CA LYS A 76 8.34 1.51 6.26
C LYS A 76 7.19 0.90 7.06
N ALA A 77 6.41 0.01 6.46
CA ALA A 77 5.32 -0.67 7.14
C ALA A 77 5.83 -1.51 8.31
N ARG A 78 6.87 -2.32 8.08
CA ARG A 78 7.50 -3.15 9.12
C ARG A 78 8.07 -2.32 10.27
N LYS A 79 8.60 -1.12 9.98
CA LYS A 79 9.03 -0.20 11.04
C LYS A 79 7.86 0.25 11.92
N VAL A 80 6.73 0.62 11.31
CA VAL A 80 5.52 0.99 12.06
C VAL A 80 5.00 -0.19 12.89
N GLU A 81 4.97 -1.39 12.30
CA GLU A 81 4.58 -2.61 13.00
C GLU A 81 5.49 -2.90 14.20
N LEU A 82 6.81 -2.76 14.02
CA LEU A 82 7.78 -2.94 15.10
C LEU A 82 7.57 -1.92 16.22
N ASP A 83 7.42 -0.64 15.89
CA ASP A 83 7.17 0.42 16.88
C ASP A 83 5.90 0.12 17.69
N ILE A 84 4.81 -0.32 17.03
CA ILE A 84 3.56 -0.72 17.68
C ILE A 84 3.76 -1.94 18.57
N ALA A 85 4.45 -2.98 18.08
CA ALA A 85 4.68 -4.21 18.81
C ALA A 85 5.53 -3.99 20.07
N GLU A 86 6.56 -3.15 19.98
CA GLU A 86 7.48 -2.89 21.09
C GLU A 86 6.94 -1.87 22.10
N THR A 87 6.23 -0.84 21.63
CA THR A 87 5.88 0.33 22.46
C THR A 87 4.38 0.58 22.60
N GLY A 88 3.54 -0.20 21.93
CA GLY A 88 2.09 -0.03 21.89
C GLY A 88 1.61 1.18 21.07
N HIS A 89 2.51 1.94 20.45
CA HIS A 89 2.18 3.10 19.62
C HIS A 89 3.22 3.30 18.51
N ALA A 90 2.87 4.06 17.48
CA ALA A 90 3.83 4.48 16.45
C ALA A 90 3.66 5.95 16.11
N LEU A 91 4.80 6.64 15.94
CA LEU A 91 4.82 8.01 15.43
C LEU A 91 4.84 7.97 13.90
N ILE A 92 3.67 8.17 13.32
CA ILE A 92 3.50 8.20 11.88
C ILE A 92 3.83 9.61 11.38
N ARG A 93 5.00 9.76 10.74
CA ARG A 93 5.39 11.04 10.11
C ARG A 93 4.47 11.35 8.93
N PRO A 94 3.97 12.59 8.78
CA PRO A 94 3.17 12.99 7.62
C PRO A 94 3.86 12.64 6.31
N ILE A 95 3.09 12.26 5.31
CA ILE A 95 3.59 12.03 3.98
C ILE A 95 4.01 13.36 3.39
N GLY A 96 5.28 13.48 3.05
CA GLY A 96 5.76 14.59 2.24
C GLY A 96 5.22 14.45 0.82
N TYR A 97 4.39 15.38 0.38
CA TYR A 97 4.05 15.48 -1.05
C TYR A 97 5.18 16.20 -1.76
N SER A 98 5.53 15.70 -2.94
CA SER A 98 6.67 16.21 -3.71
C SER A 98 6.29 16.32 -5.19
N THR A 99 7.08 17.10 -5.91
CA THR A 99 6.93 17.24 -7.36
C THR A 99 7.88 16.29 -8.05
N GLY A 100 7.38 15.58 -9.06
CA GLY A 100 8.16 14.75 -9.98
C GLY A 100 7.89 15.16 -11.43
N MET A 101 8.51 14.44 -12.36
CA MET A 101 8.25 14.55 -13.79
C MET A 101 7.87 13.17 -14.34
N CYS A 102 6.90 13.11 -15.24
CA CYS A 102 6.47 11.87 -15.88
C CYS A 102 6.03 12.11 -17.32
N LEU A 103 5.87 11.03 -18.09
CA LEU A 103 5.36 11.08 -19.46
C LEU A 103 3.82 11.05 -19.46
N ASP A 104 3.18 11.91 -20.26
CA ASP A 104 1.74 11.81 -20.52
C ASP A 104 1.40 10.66 -21.51
N GLU A 105 0.13 10.57 -21.92
CA GLU A 105 -0.34 9.54 -22.85
C GLU A 105 0.30 9.65 -24.24
N ASP A 106 0.71 10.85 -24.64
CA ASP A 106 1.36 11.16 -25.92
C ASP A 106 2.89 11.06 -25.85
N GLY A 107 3.45 10.78 -24.66
CA GLY A 107 4.88 10.69 -24.43
C GLY A 107 5.57 12.04 -24.20
N HIS A 108 4.82 13.11 -23.91
CA HIS A 108 5.40 14.40 -23.52
C HIS A 108 5.72 14.42 -22.02
N ILE A 109 6.78 15.15 -21.66
CA ILE A 109 7.14 15.36 -20.25
C ILE A 109 6.16 16.36 -19.63
N LYS A 110 5.53 15.96 -18.52
CA LYS A 110 4.73 16.82 -17.65
C LYS A 110 5.21 16.73 -16.20
N GLY A 111 4.94 17.77 -15.42
CA GLY A 111 5.10 17.72 -13.97
C GLY A 111 3.99 16.91 -13.32
N CYS A 112 4.31 16.19 -12.24
CA CYS A 112 3.34 15.53 -11.38
C CYS A 112 3.55 15.93 -9.92
N ILE A 113 2.47 15.95 -9.13
CA ILE A 113 2.53 16.12 -7.68
C ILE A 113 1.98 14.84 -7.07
N GLY A 114 2.69 14.28 -6.09
CA GLY A 114 2.33 12.98 -5.55
C GLY A 114 2.95 12.69 -4.19
N ALA A 115 2.62 11.52 -3.65
CA ALA A 115 3.19 11.05 -2.39
C ALA A 115 4.68 10.76 -2.56
N GLY A 116 5.52 11.48 -1.80
CA GLY A 116 6.97 11.35 -1.83
C GLY A 116 7.46 10.14 -1.04
N ILE A 117 8.00 9.15 -1.74
CA ILE A 117 8.57 7.94 -1.16
C ILE A 117 10.04 8.19 -0.85
N HIS A 118 10.33 8.42 0.43
CA HIS A 118 11.70 8.63 0.90
C HIS A 118 12.33 7.34 1.46
N PHE A 119 13.60 7.09 1.18
CA PHE A 119 14.40 6.02 1.81
C PHE A 119 15.73 6.60 2.28
N ASN A 120 16.11 6.35 3.54
CA ASN A 120 17.32 6.91 4.16
C ASN A 120 17.49 8.44 3.97
N GLY A 121 16.38 9.18 4.01
CA GLY A 121 16.38 10.65 3.87
C GLY A 121 16.38 11.15 2.42
N GLN A 122 16.50 10.27 1.43
CA GLN A 122 16.49 10.62 0.00
C GLN A 122 15.13 10.33 -0.61
N LEU A 123 14.65 11.21 -1.50
CA LEU A 123 13.45 10.97 -2.30
C LEU A 123 13.78 9.92 -3.37
N VAL A 124 13.06 8.80 -3.34
CA VAL A 124 13.24 7.68 -4.28
C VAL A 124 12.18 7.69 -5.37
N ALA A 125 10.94 8.06 -5.04
CA ALA A 125 9.86 8.13 -6.02
C ALA A 125 8.78 9.14 -5.60
N VAL A 126 7.99 9.60 -6.58
CA VAL A 126 6.78 10.40 -6.36
C VAL A 126 5.61 9.65 -6.96
N ILE A 127 4.65 9.21 -6.13
CA ILE A 127 3.48 8.47 -6.61
C ILE A 127 2.34 9.45 -6.84
N GLY A 128 2.00 9.71 -8.10
CA GLY A 128 0.79 10.46 -8.47
C GLY A 128 -0.45 9.61 -8.18
N LEU A 129 -1.26 10.03 -7.21
CA LEU A 129 -2.38 9.24 -6.69
C LEU A 129 -3.55 9.10 -7.67
N ASP A 130 -3.60 9.93 -8.70
CA ASP A 130 -4.58 9.89 -9.78
C ASP A 130 -4.05 9.28 -11.09
N THR A 131 -2.84 8.72 -11.05
CA THR A 131 -2.17 8.19 -12.24
C THR A 131 -2.28 6.66 -12.30
N PRO A 132 -2.03 6.06 -13.49
CA PRO A 132 -1.96 4.59 -13.63
C PRO A 132 -0.88 3.91 -12.78
N GLY A 133 0.06 4.66 -12.20
CA GLY A 133 1.10 4.09 -11.35
C GLY A 133 0.56 3.38 -10.10
N VAL A 134 -0.61 3.81 -9.59
CA VAL A 134 -1.26 3.14 -8.45
C VAL A 134 -1.73 1.74 -8.84
N ASP A 135 -2.42 1.60 -9.98
CA ASP A 135 -2.85 0.30 -10.52
C ASP A 135 -1.66 -0.64 -10.77
N GLN A 136 -0.53 -0.12 -11.27
CA GLN A 136 0.69 -0.90 -11.46
C GLN A 136 1.26 -1.44 -10.14
N ILE A 137 1.29 -0.61 -9.08
CA ILE A 137 1.72 -1.05 -7.74
C ILE A 137 0.78 -2.14 -7.21
N ILE A 138 -0.53 -1.95 -7.38
CA ILE A 138 -1.55 -2.90 -6.93
C ILE A 138 -1.40 -4.25 -7.65
N ARG A 139 -1.33 -4.26 -8.99
CA ARG A 139 -1.09 -5.49 -9.77
C ARG A 139 0.25 -6.14 -9.44
N GLY A 140 1.27 -5.33 -9.15
CA GLY A 140 2.56 -5.80 -8.65
C GLY A 140 2.50 -6.52 -7.29
N CYS A 141 1.36 -6.47 -6.59
CA CYS A 141 1.12 -7.19 -5.35
C CYS A 141 0.67 -8.64 -5.55
N ASP A 142 0.12 -9.02 -6.71
CA ASP A 142 -0.51 -10.34 -6.91
C ASP A 142 0.44 -11.53 -6.68
N GLY A 143 1.74 -11.35 -6.93
CA GLY A 143 2.77 -12.37 -6.68
C GLY A 143 3.37 -12.37 -5.27
N ARG A 144 2.91 -11.50 -4.37
CA ARG A 144 3.51 -11.29 -3.04
C ARG A 144 2.77 -12.09 -1.95
N PRO A 145 3.47 -12.44 -0.84
CA PRO A 145 2.81 -12.98 0.34
C PRO A 145 1.69 -12.07 0.84
N LEU A 146 0.61 -12.65 1.37
CA LEU A 146 -0.59 -11.91 1.79
C LEU A 146 -0.29 -10.77 2.76
N ALA A 147 0.55 -11.00 3.77
CA ALA A 147 0.94 -9.96 4.72
C ALA A 147 1.66 -8.77 4.02
N ASP A 148 2.45 -9.03 3.00
CA ASP A 148 3.13 -7.97 2.24
C ASP A 148 2.16 -7.21 1.33
N ARG A 149 1.18 -7.89 0.73
CA ARG A 149 0.06 -7.26 0.00
C ARG A 149 -0.67 -6.27 0.93
N ILE A 150 -1.03 -6.72 2.13
CA ILE A 150 -1.73 -5.93 3.15
C ILE A 150 -0.92 -4.70 3.56
N ARG A 151 0.39 -4.85 3.77
CA ARG A 151 1.30 -3.74 4.10
C ARG A 151 1.35 -2.67 3.02
N ILE A 152 1.51 -3.08 1.76
CA ILE A 152 1.60 -2.16 0.62
C ILE A 152 0.28 -1.42 0.43
N LEU A 153 -0.84 -2.16 0.41
CA LEU A 153 -2.18 -1.60 0.26
C LEU A 153 -2.54 -0.65 1.42
N SER A 154 -2.16 -0.96 2.66
CA SER A 154 -2.34 -0.07 3.81
C SER A 154 -1.61 1.26 3.65
N GLN A 155 -0.38 1.23 3.14
CA GLN A 155 0.38 2.45 2.84
C GLN A 155 -0.28 3.25 1.70
N LEU A 156 -0.76 2.60 0.62
CA LEU A 156 -1.50 3.28 -0.44
C LEU A 156 -2.75 3.98 0.09
N VAL A 157 -3.60 3.26 0.82
CA VAL A 157 -4.82 3.82 1.44
C VAL A 157 -4.47 5.01 2.32
N ARG A 158 -3.37 4.93 3.09
CA ARG A 158 -2.87 6.05 3.88
C ARG A 158 -2.50 7.26 3.02
N PHE A 159 -1.86 7.06 1.87
CA PHE A 159 -1.49 8.16 0.97
C PHE A 159 -2.71 8.92 0.46
N PHE A 160 -3.80 8.22 0.14
CA PHE A 160 -5.05 8.86 -0.23
C PHE A 160 -5.69 9.59 0.95
N CYS A 161 -5.75 8.96 2.12
CA CYS A 161 -6.41 9.55 3.28
C CYS A 161 -5.71 10.82 3.78
N GLU A 162 -4.38 10.87 3.77
CA GLU A 162 -3.64 12.09 4.11
C GLU A 162 -3.83 13.19 3.06
N ALA A 163 -3.86 12.86 1.77
CA ALA A 163 -4.13 13.84 0.71
C ALA A 163 -5.50 14.50 0.91
N VAL A 164 -6.51 13.71 1.30
CA VAL A 164 -7.84 14.21 1.65
C VAL A 164 -7.84 15.01 2.95
N GLY A 165 -7.13 14.56 3.98
CA GLY A 165 -7.01 15.31 5.24
C GLY A 165 -6.42 16.71 5.07
N PHE A 166 -5.58 16.93 4.05
CA PHE A 166 -5.06 18.26 3.71
C PHE A 166 -5.97 19.07 2.78
N ALA A 167 -6.86 18.42 2.02
CA ALA A 167 -7.74 19.10 1.09
C ALA A 167 -9.02 19.57 1.79
N SER A 168 -9.30 20.87 1.73
CA SER A 168 -10.51 21.46 2.29
C SER A 168 -11.75 21.34 1.38
N ASN A 169 -11.64 20.72 0.20
CA ASN A 169 -12.71 20.64 -0.79
C ASN A 169 -12.68 19.32 -1.59
N ILE A 170 -13.84 18.67 -1.72
CA ILE A 170 -14.08 17.45 -2.49
C ILE A 170 -13.85 17.62 -4.01
N ASP A 171 -14.12 18.80 -4.55
CA ASP A 171 -13.94 19.12 -5.98
C ASP A 171 -12.45 19.23 -6.36
N ALA A 172 -11.54 19.15 -5.39
CA ALA A 172 -10.10 19.15 -5.61
C ALA A 172 -9.59 17.82 -6.19
N PHE A 173 -10.38 16.74 -6.10
CA PHE A 173 -9.94 15.41 -6.50
C PHE A 173 -10.45 15.01 -7.89
N SER A 174 -9.55 14.44 -8.68
CA SER A 174 -9.86 13.89 -9.98
C SER A 174 -10.58 12.55 -9.90
N SER A 175 -11.27 12.16 -10.97
CA SER A 175 -11.97 10.86 -11.02
C SER A 175 -10.96 9.71 -10.94
N GLY A 176 -9.77 9.89 -11.51
CA GLY A 176 -8.64 8.97 -11.37
C GLY A 176 -8.22 8.79 -9.92
N PHE A 177 -8.12 9.87 -9.13
CA PHE A 177 -7.80 9.79 -7.71
C PHE A 177 -8.83 8.95 -6.95
N VAL A 178 -10.12 9.23 -7.14
CA VAL A 178 -11.21 8.54 -6.43
C VAL A 178 -11.30 7.08 -6.84
N SER A 179 -11.14 6.79 -8.14
CA SER A 179 -11.12 5.42 -8.67
C SER A 179 -9.96 4.61 -8.09
N ASN A 180 -8.73 5.13 -8.15
CA ASN A 180 -7.55 4.48 -7.59
C ASN A 180 -7.66 4.27 -6.07
N PHE A 181 -8.24 5.23 -5.34
CA PHE A 181 -8.51 5.05 -3.92
C PHE A 181 -9.48 3.89 -3.67
N ARG A 182 -10.61 3.84 -4.39
CA ARG A 182 -11.60 2.78 -4.24
C ARG A 182 -10.99 1.41 -4.54
N LEU A 183 -10.15 1.32 -5.57
CA LEU A 183 -9.40 0.11 -5.89
C LEU A 183 -8.49 -0.31 -4.73
N ALA A 184 -7.60 0.58 -4.26
CA ALA A 184 -6.68 0.27 -3.15
C ALA A 184 -7.42 -0.13 -1.86
N ALA A 185 -8.53 0.55 -1.53
CA ALA A 185 -9.32 0.25 -0.34
C ALA A 185 -10.14 -1.03 -0.47
N SER A 186 -10.61 -1.38 -1.68
CA SER A 186 -11.29 -2.65 -1.94
C SER A 186 -10.32 -3.81 -1.79
N ASP A 187 -9.17 -3.72 -2.45
CA ASP A 187 -8.15 -4.76 -2.42
C ASP A 187 -7.59 -4.96 -1.01
N LEU A 188 -7.41 -3.87 -0.24
CA LEU A 188 -7.03 -3.98 1.16
C LEU A 188 -8.08 -4.75 1.97
N ARG A 189 -9.37 -4.46 1.75
CA ARG A 189 -10.46 -5.13 2.45
C ARG A 189 -10.51 -6.62 2.10
N ASP A 190 -10.31 -6.96 0.83
CA ASP A 190 -10.34 -8.33 0.37
C ASP A 190 -9.12 -9.11 0.87
N ALA A 191 -7.93 -8.50 0.90
CA ALA A 191 -6.74 -9.10 1.50
C ALA A 191 -6.88 -9.33 3.02
N VAL A 192 -7.49 -8.39 3.75
CA VAL A 192 -7.79 -8.57 5.19
C VAL A 192 -8.78 -9.71 5.40
N ARG A 193 -9.82 -9.83 4.56
CA ARG A 193 -10.77 -10.94 4.61
C ARG A 193 -10.10 -12.28 4.34
N GLU A 194 -9.29 -12.35 3.28
CA GLU A 194 -8.50 -13.55 2.94
C GLU A 194 -7.65 -14.00 4.13
N TYR A 195 -7.03 -13.07 4.84
CA TYR A 195 -6.23 -13.38 6.02
C TYR A 195 -7.09 -13.96 7.15
N ARG A 196 -8.22 -13.31 7.47
CA ARG A 196 -9.14 -13.79 8.52
C ARG A 196 -9.70 -15.17 8.21
N ASP A 197 -10.05 -15.41 6.96
CA ASP A 197 -10.56 -16.72 6.54
C ASP A 197 -9.48 -17.80 6.72
N SER A 198 -8.20 -17.48 6.44
CA SER A 198 -7.08 -18.42 6.68
C SER A 198 -6.86 -18.75 8.16
N GLU A 199 -6.98 -17.78 9.08
CA GLU A 199 -6.87 -18.01 10.53
C GLU A 199 -7.96 -18.97 11.03
N THR A 200 -9.20 -18.81 10.54
CA THR A 200 -10.32 -19.66 10.99
C THR A 200 -10.19 -21.13 10.57
N VAL A 201 -9.50 -21.40 9.46
CA VAL A 201 -9.26 -22.77 8.98
C VAL A 201 -8.18 -23.45 9.82
N ASP A 202 -7.10 -22.72 10.16
CA ASP A 202 -6.01 -23.24 10.98
C ASP A 202 -6.50 -23.56 12.41
N ASP A 203 -7.32 -22.69 13.02
CA ASP A 203 -7.93 -22.92 14.33
C ASP A 203 -8.85 -24.16 14.33
N ALA A 204 -9.64 -24.34 13.27
CA ALA A 204 -10.54 -25.48 13.13
C ALA A 204 -9.78 -26.82 12.92
N MET A 205 -8.56 -26.76 12.36
CA MET A 205 -7.70 -27.93 12.16
C MET A 205 -6.94 -28.30 13.44
N HIS A 206 -6.47 -27.32 14.21
CA HIS A 206 -5.84 -27.57 15.52
C HIS A 206 -6.83 -28.05 16.60
N SER A 207 -8.11 -27.69 16.51
CA SER A 207 -9.14 -28.20 17.42
C SER A 207 -9.52 -29.69 17.18
N LYS A 208 -8.98 -30.36 16.15
CA LYS A 208 -9.34 -31.74 15.77
C LYS A 208 -8.26 -32.79 16.04
N GLU A 209 -7.17 -32.48 16.75
CA GLU A 209 -6.23 -33.52 17.18
C GLU A 209 -6.86 -34.42 18.25
N PRO A 210 -6.93 -35.76 18.06
CA PRO A 210 -7.44 -36.67 19.08
C PRO A 210 -6.46 -36.73 20.25
N GLN A 211 -6.95 -36.45 21.46
CA GLN A 211 -6.25 -36.82 22.69
C GLN A 211 -6.01 -38.33 22.68
N GLY A 212 -4.78 -38.74 22.38
CA GLY A 212 -4.37 -40.14 22.39
C GLY A 212 -4.68 -40.76 23.74
N ASN A 213 -5.51 -41.81 23.72
CA ASN A 213 -5.77 -42.68 24.85
C ASN A 213 -4.46 -43.14 25.49
N LYS A 214 -4.20 -42.70 26.72
CA LYS A 214 -3.32 -43.44 27.62
C LYS A 214 -4.10 -44.65 28.14
N GLU A 215 -4.13 -45.72 27.35
CA GLU A 215 -4.44 -47.03 27.91
C GLU A 215 -3.24 -47.49 28.75
N THR A 216 -3.50 -47.59 30.06
CA THR A 216 -2.68 -48.24 31.06
C THR A 216 -2.42 -49.69 30.68
N GLU A 217 -1.16 -50.06 30.49
CA GLU A 217 -0.73 -51.45 30.41
C GLU A 217 -0.08 -51.88 31.74
N LYS A 218 -0.79 -52.81 32.40
CA LYS A 218 -0.45 -53.75 33.49
C LYS A 218 0.60 -53.42 34.55
#